data_AF-A0A1E4ZPB6-F1
#
_entry.id   AF-A0A1E4ZPB6-F1
#
_cell.length_a   1.000
_cell.length_b   1.000
_cell.length_c   1.000
_cell.angle_alpha   90.00
_cell.angle_beta   90.00
_cell.angle_gamma   90.00
#
_symmetry.space_group_name_H-M   'P 1'
#
loop_
_entity.id
_entity.type
_entity.pdbx_description
1 polymer ?
#
loop_
_entity_poly.entity_id
_entity_poly.type
_entity_poly.pdbx_seq_one_letter_code
_entity_poly.pdbx_strand_id
1 'polypeptide(L)'
;MKTLLKTLVLIISLSAFTTSYAIAKPIPSKKVVVIKGHKPKLIVYKNVKYYRDNGIWYKKKRNKYVVVKAPVGARIATLPMGCKKVRIKGVTYYRCKGVFYKKSGRKFIIVNV
;
A
#
# COMPACT_ATOMS: atom_id res chain seq x y z
N MET A 1 20.56 15.89 -53.06
CA MET A 1 19.11 15.77 -52.83
C MET A 1 18.78 14.29 -52.71
N LYS A 2 18.07 13.76 -51.71
CA LYS A 2 17.43 14.31 -50.52
C LYS A 2 17.37 13.13 -49.54
N THR A 3 17.85 13.39 -48.35
CA THR A 3 17.89 12.61 -47.12
C THR A 3 16.51 12.14 -46.63
N LEU A 4 15.73 11.45 -47.46
CA LEU A 4 14.29 11.23 -47.18
C LEU A 4 13.83 9.77 -47.17
N LEU A 5 14.70 8.79 -47.42
CA LEU A 5 14.35 7.37 -47.28
C LEU A 5 14.77 6.77 -45.92
N LYS A 6 15.56 7.50 -45.11
CA LYS A 6 15.97 7.08 -43.76
C LYS A 6 15.04 7.56 -42.63
N THR A 7 14.04 8.39 -42.92
CA THR A 7 13.08 8.89 -41.92
C THR A 7 11.82 8.04 -41.80
N LEU A 8 11.61 7.06 -42.69
CA LEU A 8 10.39 6.25 -42.72
C LEU A 8 10.28 5.22 -41.57
N VAL A 9 11.32 5.03 -40.76
CA VAL A 9 11.32 4.05 -39.65
C VAL A 9 11.32 4.71 -38.25
N LEU A 10 11.40 6.05 -38.14
CA LEU A 10 11.65 6.71 -36.85
C LEU A 10 10.42 7.40 -36.21
N ILE A 11 9.20 7.26 -36.74
CA ILE A 11 8.01 7.93 -36.17
C ILE A 11 7.04 6.94 -35.47
N ILE A 12 7.38 5.65 -35.41
CA ILE A 12 6.67 4.68 -34.54
C ILE A 12 7.14 4.80 -33.07
N SER A 13 8.10 5.68 -32.77
CA SER A 13 8.71 5.81 -31.44
C SER A 13 8.24 6.99 -30.61
N LEU A 14 7.17 7.71 -31.00
CA LEU A 14 6.57 8.70 -30.10
C LEU A 14 5.77 7.98 -29.01
N SER A 15 6.54 7.49 -28.06
CA SER A 15 6.18 7.08 -26.72
C SER A 15 4.95 7.79 -26.20
N ALA A 16 3.79 7.16 -26.38
CA ALA A 16 2.80 7.10 -25.32
C ALA A 16 3.38 6.25 -24.17
N PHE A 17 4.51 6.69 -23.61
CA PHE A 17 4.83 6.49 -22.20
C PHE A 17 3.82 7.36 -21.45
N THR A 18 2.54 6.96 -21.51
CA THR A 18 1.64 7.31 -20.44
C THR A 18 2.21 6.57 -19.25
N THR A 19 2.99 7.29 -18.45
CA THR A 19 3.35 6.88 -17.11
C THR A 19 2.06 6.43 -16.48
N SER A 20 1.88 5.11 -16.35
CA SER A 20 0.81 4.50 -15.59
C SER A 20 1.07 4.84 -14.13
N TYR A 21 0.82 6.11 -13.78
CA TYR A 21 0.56 6.48 -12.42
C TYR A 21 -0.78 5.83 -12.13
N ALA A 22 -0.73 4.61 -11.61
CA ALA A 22 -1.84 4.08 -10.86
C ALA A 22 -2.14 5.10 -9.76
N ILE A 23 -3.09 6.00 -10.01
CA ILE A 23 -3.63 6.90 -8.99
C ILE A 23 -4.28 5.95 -7.98
N ALA A 24 -3.53 5.62 -6.94
CA ALA A 24 -4.08 4.93 -5.79
C ALA A 24 -5.21 5.83 -5.29
N LYS A 25 -6.46 5.35 -5.43
CA LYS A 25 -7.65 6.07 -4.96
C LYS A 25 -7.33 6.71 -3.60
N PRO A 26 -7.44 8.04 -3.46
CA PRO A 26 -7.06 8.70 -2.21
C PRO A 26 -7.89 8.07 -1.10
N ILE A 27 -7.23 7.41 -0.15
CA ILE A 27 -7.90 6.88 1.03
C ILE A 27 -8.46 8.11 1.76
N PRO A 28 -9.80 8.25 1.90
CA PRO A 28 -10.39 9.44 2.48
C PRO A 28 -9.80 9.67 3.87
N SER A 29 -9.17 10.84 4.04
CA SER A 29 -8.55 11.24 5.29
C SER A 29 -9.65 11.47 6.33
N LYS A 30 -9.68 10.60 7.35
CA LYS A 30 -10.63 10.56 8.49
C LYS A 30 -12.02 10.00 8.18
N LYS A 31 -12.11 8.68 8.00
CA LYS A 31 -13.32 7.96 8.42
C LYS A 31 -13.24 7.70 9.93
N VAL A 32 -14.12 8.33 10.72
CA VAL A 32 -14.29 8.01 12.14
C VAL A 32 -15.24 6.83 12.23
N VAL A 33 -14.83 5.76 12.90
CA VAL A 33 -15.62 4.53 13.01
C VAL A 33 -15.90 4.26 14.49
N VAL A 34 -17.18 4.00 14.80
CA VAL A 34 -17.57 3.37 16.05
C VAL A 34 -17.45 1.87 15.83
N ILE A 35 -16.38 1.27 16.36
CA ILE A 35 -16.17 -0.18 16.24
C ILE A 35 -17.06 -0.86 17.29
N LYS A 36 -18.29 -1.23 16.92
CA LYS A 36 -19.14 -2.11 17.74
C LYS A 36 -18.77 -3.57 17.45
N GLY A 37 -18.54 -4.38 18.48
CA GLY A 37 -18.32 -5.83 18.37
C GLY A 37 -16.90 -6.30 18.00
N HIS A 38 -16.11 -5.54 17.24
CA HIS A 38 -14.75 -5.94 16.87
C HIS A 38 -13.68 -5.40 17.85
N LYS A 39 -12.78 -6.27 18.34
CA LYS A 39 -11.64 -5.90 19.21
C LYS A 39 -10.37 -5.75 18.36
N PRO A 40 -9.95 -4.52 17.98
CA PRO A 40 -8.80 -4.35 17.11
C PRO A 40 -7.49 -4.68 17.83
N LYS A 41 -6.53 -5.25 17.11
CA LYS A 41 -5.22 -5.64 17.65
C LYS A 41 -4.31 -4.43 17.85
N LEU A 42 -3.78 -4.25 19.06
CA LEU A 42 -2.81 -3.20 19.38
C LEU A 42 -1.43 -3.51 18.78
N ILE A 43 -0.84 -2.53 18.11
CA ILE A 43 0.52 -2.52 17.59
C ILE A 43 1.18 -1.22 18.03
N VAL A 44 2.28 -1.31 18.78
CA VAL A 44 3.07 -0.14 19.17
C VAL A 44 4.21 0.03 18.17
N TYR A 45 4.33 1.22 17.59
CA TYR A 45 5.40 1.56 16.65
C TYR A 45 5.87 2.99 16.89
N LYS A 46 7.18 3.18 17.12
CA LYS A 46 7.78 4.49 17.45
C LYS A 46 7.02 5.22 18.57
N ASN A 47 6.76 4.52 19.68
CA ASN A 47 5.98 5.03 20.83
C ASN A 47 4.54 5.46 20.54
N VAL A 48 4.01 5.18 19.34
CA VAL A 48 2.62 5.46 18.97
C VAL A 48 1.82 4.17 18.95
N LYS A 49 0.65 4.19 19.61
CA LYS A 49 -0.30 3.07 19.62
C LYS A 49 -1.17 3.11 18.36
N TYR A 50 -1.11 2.02 17.59
CA TYR A 50 -1.97 1.76 16.44
C TYR A 50 -2.86 0.56 16.73
N TYR A 51 -4.05 0.56 16.16
CA TYR A 51 -5.01 -0.52 16.29
C TYR A 51 -5.30 -1.07 14.89
N ARG A 52 -5.29 -2.38 14.72
CA ARG A 52 -5.50 -3.03 13.41
C ARG A 52 -6.65 -4.01 13.49
N ASP A 53 -7.58 -3.90 12.54
CA ASP A 53 -8.64 -4.89 12.36
C ASP A 53 -8.87 -5.17 10.87
N ASN A 54 -8.88 -6.45 10.49
CA ASN A 54 -9.07 -6.90 9.10
C ASN A 54 -8.25 -6.12 8.05
N GLY A 55 -7.01 -5.72 8.39
CA GLY A 55 -6.11 -4.96 7.50
C GLY A 55 -6.37 -3.45 7.42
N ILE A 56 -7.36 -2.94 8.15
CA ILE A 56 -7.60 -1.51 8.34
C ILE A 56 -6.88 -1.06 9.62
N TRP A 57 -6.28 0.13 9.56
CA TRP A 57 -5.50 0.70 10.64
C TRP A 57 -6.23 1.88 11.28
N TYR A 58 -6.11 2.00 12.60
CA TYR A 58 -6.81 2.99 13.39
C TYR A 58 -5.89 3.62 14.44
N LYS A 59 -6.21 4.86 14.82
CA LYS A 59 -5.77 5.47 16.09
C LYS A 59 -6.98 5.66 16.99
N LYS A 60 -6.80 5.42 18.29
CA LYS A 60 -7.82 5.71 19.30
C LYS A 60 -7.80 7.21 19.61
N LYS A 61 -8.97 7.86 19.57
CA LYS A 61 -9.15 9.26 19.99
C LYS A 61 -10.36 9.31 20.92
N ARG A 62 -10.12 9.60 22.21
CA ARG A 62 -11.12 9.46 23.29
C ARG A 62 -11.72 8.05 23.25
N ASN A 63 -13.04 7.93 23.04
CA ASN A 63 -13.77 6.67 22.99
C ASN A 63 -14.08 6.19 21.55
N LYS A 64 -13.42 6.75 20.54
CA LYS A 64 -13.65 6.42 19.12
C LYS A 64 -12.35 6.00 18.42
N TYR A 65 -12.50 5.27 17.32
CA TYR A 65 -11.38 4.91 16.45
C TYR A 65 -11.45 5.71 15.16
N VAL A 66 -10.29 6.22 14.74
CA VAL A 66 -10.15 6.98 13.49
C VAL A 66 -9.30 6.17 12.55
N VAL A 67 -9.82 5.90 11.34
CA VAL A 67 -9.05 5.21 10.29
C VAL A 67 -7.84 6.05 9.91
N VAL A 68 -6.67 5.42 9.87
CA VAL A 68 -5.40 6.03 9.49
C VAL A 68 -4.68 5.16 8.46
N LYS A 69 -3.66 5.75 7.82
CA LYS A 69 -2.72 4.98 6.99
C LYS A 69 -1.94 3.98 7.84
N ALA A 70 -1.57 2.86 7.24
CA ALA A 70 -0.72 1.87 7.88
C ALA A 70 0.65 2.48 8.25
N PRO A 71 1.17 2.23 9.46
CA PRO A 71 2.46 2.74 9.88
C PRO A 71 3.60 2.00 9.14
N VAL A 72 4.16 2.64 8.12
CA VAL A 72 5.29 2.11 7.36
C VAL A 72 6.45 1.77 8.31
N GLY A 73 7.02 0.58 8.16
CA GLY A 73 8.05 0.02 9.02
C GLY A 73 7.54 -0.79 10.22
N ALA A 74 6.24 -0.71 10.55
CA ALA A 74 5.69 -1.55 11.61
C ALA A 74 5.70 -3.04 11.21
N ARG A 75 5.88 -3.91 12.21
CA ARG A 75 5.92 -5.37 12.02
C ARG A 75 4.65 -6.02 12.55
N ILE A 76 4.13 -6.98 11.80
CA ILE A 76 2.95 -7.78 12.15
C ILE A 76 3.26 -9.27 12.00
N ALA A 77 2.65 -10.11 12.83
CA ALA A 77 2.84 -11.56 12.76
C ALA A 77 2.04 -12.20 11.61
N THR A 78 0.79 -11.75 11.44
CA THR A 78 -0.15 -12.32 10.47
C THR A 78 -0.62 -11.28 9.48
N LEU A 79 -0.66 -11.67 8.21
CA LEU A 79 -1.24 -10.87 7.15
C LEU A 79 -2.77 -10.79 7.29
N PRO A 80 -3.41 -9.69 6.86
CA PRO A 80 -4.85 -9.62 6.71
C PRO A 80 -5.39 -10.66 5.71
N MET A 81 -6.68 -10.95 5.76
CA MET A 81 -7.34 -11.73 4.71
C MET A 81 -7.39 -10.97 3.38
N GLY A 82 -7.44 -11.71 2.26
CA GLY A 82 -7.57 -11.13 0.91
C GLY A 82 -6.30 -10.46 0.37
N CYS A 83 -5.12 -10.83 0.89
CA CYS A 83 -3.85 -10.36 0.35
C CYS A 83 -3.54 -11.01 -1.00
N LYS A 84 -3.05 -10.21 -1.96
CA LYS A 84 -2.48 -10.70 -3.23
C LYS A 84 -0.97 -10.69 -3.16
N LYS A 85 -0.32 -11.77 -3.60
CA LYS A 85 1.15 -11.81 -3.77
C LYS A 85 1.49 -11.03 -5.06
N VAL A 86 2.46 -10.12 -4.98
CA VAL A 86 2.89 -9.27 -6.10
C VAL A 86 4.41 -9.30 -6.18
N ARG A 87 4.98 -9.45 -7.38
CA ARG A 87 6.43 -9.44 -7.60
C ARG A 87 6.84 -8.15 -8.31
N ILE A 88 7.70 -7.35 -7.68
CA ILE A 88 8.15 -6.05 -8.19
C ILE A 88 9.67 -6.03 -8.15
N LYS A 89 10.32 -5.85 -9.31
CA LYS A 89 11.79 -5.86 -9.46
C LYS A 89 12.44 -7.09 -8.81
N GLY A 90 11.87 -8.27 -9.05
CA GLY A 90 12.35 -9.54 -8.48
C GLY A 90 12.00 -9.78 -7.00
N VAL A 91 11.50 -8.79 -6.27
CA VAL A 91 11.14 -8.92 -4.84
C VAL A 91 9.67 -9.27 -4.68
N THR A 92 9.36 -10.21 -3.78
CA THR A 92 7.99 -10.60 -3.44
C THR A 92 7.40 -9.72 -2.34
N TYR A 93 6.23 -9.16 -2.62
CA TYR A 93 5.41 -8.38 -1.71
C TYR A 93 4.02 -9.00 -1.57
N TYR A 94 3.30 -8.60 -0.52
CA TYR A 94 1.90 -8.95 -0.30
C TYR A 94 1.10 -7.64 -0.24
N ARG A 95 0.14 -7.47 -1.14
CA ARG A 95 -0.72 -6.29 -1.22
C ARG A 95 -2.08 -6.61 -0.61
N CYS A 96 -2.46 -5.92 0.45
CA CYS A 96 -3.74 -6.12 1.14
C CYS A 96 -4.39 -4.77 1.41
N LYS A 97 -5.63 -4.56 0.91
CA LYS A 97 -6.38 -3.29 1.06
C LYS A 97 -5.55 -2.03 0.75
N GLY A 98 -4.70 -2.11 -0.27
CA GLY A 98 -3.83 -0.99 -0.69
C GLY A 98 -2.54 -0.82 0.12
N VAL A 99 -2.29 -1.64 1.13
CA VAL A 99 -1.04 -1.65 1.92
C VAL A 99 -0.11 -2.75 1.43
N PHE A 100 1.17 -2.46 1.29
CA PHE A 100 2.19 -3.45 0.93
C PHE A 100 2.92 -3.97 2.15
N TYR A 101 3.17 -5.28 2.15
CA TYR A 101 3.86 -5.99 3.19
C TYR A 101 5.01 -6.81 2.58
N LYS A 102 6.16 -6.82 3.24
CA LYS A 102 7.32 -7.66 2.89
C LYS A 102 7.56 -8.67 4.00
N LYS A 103 7.84 -9.92 3.66
CA LYS A 103 8.19 -10.95 4.65
C LYS A 103 9.58 -10.63 5.25
N SER A 104 9.70 -10.70 6.57
CA SER A 104 10.94 -10.46 7.32
C SER A 104 10.98 -11.47 8.49
N GLY A 105 11.69 -12.58 8.28
CA GLY A 105 11.68 -13.72 9.20
C GLY A 105 10.28 -14.30 9.38
N ARG A 106 9.84 -14.42 10.63
CA ARG A 106 8.49 -14.89 11.02
C ARG A 106 7.41 -13.80 10.98
N LYS A 107 7.77 -12.56 10.62
CA LYS A 107 6.87 -11.40 10.61
C LYS A 107 6.78 -10.79 9.21
N PHE A 108 5.90 -9.82 9.07
CA PHE A 108 5.77 -8.98 7.88
C PHE A 108 5.98 -7.52 8.26
N ILE A 109 6.72 -6.79 7.45
CA ILE A 109 6.97 -5.37 7.61
C ILE A 109 6.15 -4.58 6.58
N ILE A 110 5.53 -3.49 7.04
CA ILE A 110 4.79 -2.57 6.15
C ILE A 110 5.80 -1.75 5.36
N VAL A 111 5.64 -1.71 4.04
CA VAL A 111 6.58 -1.04 3.13
C VAL A 111 5.83 -0.15 2.14
N ASN A 112 6.53 0.86 1.63
CA ASN A 112 6.14 1.52 0.39
C ASN A 112 6.82 0.79 -0.77
N VAL A 113 6.11 0.63 -1.88
CA VAL A 113 6.60 -0.02 -3.10
C VAL A 113 6.30 0.86 -4.29
#